data_AF-A0A7C7N1P8-F1
#
_entry.id   AF-A0A7C7N1P8-F1
#
_cell.length_a   1.000
_cell.length_b   1.000
_cell.length_c   1.000
_cell.angle_alpha   90.00
_cell.angle_beta   90.00
_cell.angle_gamma   90.00
#
_symmetry.space_group_name_H-M   'P 1'
#
loop_
_entity.id
_entity.type
_entity.pdbx_description
1 polymer ?
#
loop_
_entity_poly.entity_id
_entity_poly.type
_entity_poly.pdbx_seq_one_letter_code
_entity_poly.pdbx_strand_id
1 'polypeptide(L)'
;MEAITHATIEEQKQQFQNRLDSIFSMPYGIRANVDDNGLINKARINTTEIIDKKMTMLIIELSDEYNLDFQQSRSGAGIKIQFNLITE
;
A
#
# COMPACT_ATOMS: atom_id res chain seq x y z
N MET A 1 -17.10 -12.09 17.65
CA MET A 1 -16.19 -11.68 16.57
C MET A 1 -15.39 -12.92 16.20
N GLU A 2 -15.51 -13.39 14.97
CA GLU A 2 -14.62 -14.46 14.48
C GLU A 2 -13.23 -13.85 14.31
N ALA A 3 -12.23 -14.45 14.95
CA ALA A 3 -10.84 -14.02 14.79
C ALA A 3 -10.40 -14.36 13.36
N ILE A 4 -9.97 -13.35 12.60
CA ILE A 4 -9.42 -13.57 11.27
C ILE A 4 -8.12 -14.34 11.41
N THR A 5 -7.94 -15.36 10.57
CA THR A 5 -6.77 -16.22 10.67
C THR A 5 -5.52 -15.50 10.18
N HIS A 6 -4.36 -15.88 10.72
CA HIS A 6 -3.06 -15.38 10.26
C HIS A 6 -2.83 -15.61 8.75
N ALA A 7 -3.40 -16.68 8.19
CA ALA A 7 -3.33 -16.98 6.76
C ALA A 7 -4.09 -15.93 5.93
N THR A 8 -5.27 -15.51 6.38
CA THR A 8 -6.07 -14.47 5.74
C THR A 8 -5.37 -13.11 5.76
N ILE A 9 -4.66 -12.79 6.85
CA ILE A 9 -3.87 -11.57 6.98
C ILE A 9 -2.71 -11.53 5.96
N GLU A 10 -1.95 -12.62 5.86
CA GLU A 10 -0.86 -12.70 4.88
C GLU A 10 -1.37 -12.70 3.43
N GLU A 11 -2.53 -13.30 3.17
CA GLU A 11 -3.17 -13.24 1.86
C GLU A 11 -3.54 -11.80 1.46
N GLN A 12 -4.17 -11.04 2.35
CA GLN A 12 -4.52 -9.63 2.10
C GLN A 12 -3.30 -8.78 1.79
N LYS A 13 -2.24 -8.96 2.58
CA LYS A 13 -0.95 -8.29 2.37
C LYS A 13 -0.33 -8.65 1.03
N GLN A 14 -0.39 -9.92 0.63
CA GLN A 14 0.15 -10.38 -0.65
C GLN A 14 -0.67 -9.85 -1.82
N GLN A 15 -2.00 -9.82 -1.72
CA GLN A 15 -2.87 -9.27 -2.75
C GLN A 15 -2.60 -7.77 -2.96
N PHE A 16 -2.48 -7.01 -1.87
CA PHE A 16 -2.14 -5.59 -1.93
C PHE A 16 -0.75 -5.35 -2.53
N GLN A 17 0.25 -6.15 -2.13
CA GLN A 17 1.59 -6.11 -2.71
C GLN A 17 1.56 -6.36 -4.23
N ASN A 18 0.89 -7.43 -4.66
CA ASN A 18 0.80 -7.79 -6.08
C ASN A 18 0.16 -6.69 -6.92
N ARG A 19 -0.88 -6.03 -6.38
CA ARG A 19 -1.53 -4.90 -7.05
C ARG A 19 -0.63 -3.69 -7.14
N LEU A 20 0.08 -3.32 -6.08
CA LEU A 20 1.07 -2.24 -6.15
C LEU A 20 2.19 -2.56 -7.13
N ASP A 21 2.73 -3.78 -7.11
CA ASP A 21 3.78 -4.20 -8.02
C ASP A 21 3.34 -4.15 -9.50
N SER A 22 2.04 -4.32 -9.79
CA SER A 22 1.50 -4.15 -11.13
C SER A 22 1.40 -2.69 -11.62
N ILE A 23 1.49 -1.72 -10.70
CA ILE A 23 1.44 -0.29 -11.02
C ILE A 23 2.84 0.24 -11.32
N PHE A 24 3.84 -0.23 -10.58
CA PHE A 24 5.24 0.16 -10.76
C PHE A 24 5.90 -0.57 -11.93
N SER A 25 7.02 -0.05 -12.43
CA SER A 25 7.78 -0.74 -13.48
C SER A 25 8.55 -1.97 -12.99
N MET A 26 8.74 -2.09 -11.67
CA MET A 26 9.39 -3.22 -11.03
C MET A 26 8.84 -3.43 -9.61
N PRO A 27 8.96 -4.63 -9.03
CA PRO A 27 8.48 -4.88 -7.69
C PRO A 27 9.29 -4.10 -6.66
N TYR A 28 8.59 -3.46 -5.72
CA TYR A 28 9.21 -2.73 -4.61
C TYR A 28 8.87 -3.41 -3.28
N GLY A 29 9.81 -3.42 -2.35
CA GLY A 29 9.56 -3.95 -1.01
C GLY A 29 8.55 -3.08 -0.25
N ILE A 30 7.34 -3.59 -0.02
CA ILE A 30 6.31 -2.89 0.75
C ILE A 30 6.41 -3.32 2.21
N ARG A 31 6.47 -2.33 3.09
CA ARG A 31 6.32 -2.55 4.53
C ARG A 31 4.87 -2.25 4.90
N ALA A 32 4.03 -3.28 4.86
CA ALA A 32 2.64 -3.21 5.27
C ALA A 32 2.44 -3.73 6.70
N ASN A 33 1.56 -3.07 7.44
CA ASN A 33 1.06 -3.46 8.74
C ASN A 33 -0.45 -3.68 8.63
N VAL A 34 -0.91 -4.86 9.04
CA VAL A 34 -2.31 -5.28 9.00
C VAL A 34 -2.78 -5.44 10.45
N ASP A 35 -3.99 -5.00 10.76
CA ASP A 35 -4.56 -5.13 12.10
C ASP A 35 -5.16 -6.52 12.36
N ASP A 36 -5.65 -6.74 13.58
CA ASP A 36 -6.28 -8.01 13.98
C ASP A 36 -7.60 -8.29 13.23
N ASN A 37 -8.14 -7.28 12.51
CA ASN A 37 -9.30 -7.38 11.65
C ASN A 37 -8.92 -7.65 10.18
N GLY A 38 -7.65 -7.92 9.88
CA GLY A 38 -7.20 -8.17 8.51
C GLY A 38 -7.20 -6.92 7.61
N LEU A 39 -7.35 -5.73 8.18
CA LEU A 39 -7.33 -4.46 7.45
C LEU A 39 -5.92 -3.89 7.42
N ILE A 40 -5.51 -3.35 6.27
CA ILE A 40 -4.22 -2.67 6.15
C ILE A 40 -4.29 -1.36 6.93
N ASN A 41 -3.61 -1.30 8.07
CA ASN A 41 -3.52 -0.08 8.87
C ASN A 41 -2.52 0.91 8.24
N LYS A 42 -1.41 0.39 7.72
CA LYS A 42 -0.34 1.22 7.18
C LYS A 42 0.48 0.47 6.15
N ALA A 43 0.84 1.13 5.05
CA ALA A 43 1.83 0.60 4.12
C ALA A 43 2.83 1.67 3.70
N ARG A 44 4.07 1.26 3.40
CA ARG A 44 5.13 2.17 2.96
C ARG A 44 5.98 1.54 1.86
N ILE A 45 6.29 2.36 0.87
CA ILE A 45 7.22 2.07 -0.21
C ILE A 45 8.24 3.19 -0.31
N ASN A 46 9.51 2.84 -0.48
CA ASN A 46 10.53 3.78 -0.91
C ASN A 46 10.97 3.38 -2.31
N THR A 47 10.86 4.30 -3.26
CA THR A 47 11.21 4.08 -4.66
C THR A 47 12.08 5.22 -5.18
N THR A 48 12.89 4.95 -6.19
CA THR A 48 13.61 5.99 -6.96
C THR A 48 12.99 6.19 -8.33
N GLU A 49 11.88 5.50 -8.63
CA GLU A 49 11.13 5.62 -9.87
C GLU A 49 10.46 6.99 -9.99
N ILE A 50 10.35 7.47 -11.22
CA ILE A 50 9.56 8.65 -11.53
C ILE A 50 8.09 8.23 -11.54
N ILE A 51 7.34 8.68 -10.54
CA ILE A 51 5.90 8.44 -10.47
C ILE A 51 5.21 9.43 -11.41
N ASP A 52 4.67 8.91 -12.51
CA ASP A 52 3.90 9.71 -13.46
C ASP A 52 2.44 9.87 -13.03
N LYS A 53 1.68 10.63 -13.83
CA LYS A 53 0.27 10.91 -13.55
C LYS A 53 -0.60 9.64 -13.59
N LYS A 54 -0.30 8.69 -14.47
CA LYS A 54 -1.07 7.45 -14.62
C LYS A 54 -0.85 6.54 -13.41
N MET A 55 0.40 6.36 -12.99
CA MET A 55 0.75 5.63 -11.77
C MET A 55 0.08 6.25 -10.55
N THR A 56 0.13 7.59 -10.44
CA THR A 56 -0.53 8.30 -9.33
C THR A 56 -2.03 8.00 -9.27
N MET A 57 -2.74 8.01 -10.40
CA MET A 57 -4.17 7.68 -10.43
C MET A 57 -4.43 6.24 -9.98
N LEU A 58 -3.67 5.27 -10.50
CA LEU A 58 -3.82 3.86 -10.13
C LEU A 58 -3.53 3.62 -8.64
N ILE A 59 -2.58 4.36 -8.06
CA ILE A 59 -2.27 4.29 -6.63
C ILE A 59 -3.43 4.87 -5.81
N ILE A 60 -4.02 5.98 -6.23
CA ILE A 60 -5.18 6.58 -5.57
C ILE A 60 -6.37 5.62 -5.61
N GLU A 61 -6.69 5.06 -6.78
CA GLU A 61 -7.76 4.06 -6.94
C GLU A 61 -7.57 2.88 -5.99
N LEU A 62 -6.34 2.33 -5.94
CA LEU A 62 -6.02 1.26 -5.02
C LEU A 62 -6.14 1.67 -3.55
N SER A 63 -5.84 2.93 -3.22
CA SER A 63 -5.96 3.44 -1.85
C SER A 63 -7.42 3.55 -1.43
N ASP A 64 -8.27 4.06 -2.33
CA ASP A 64 -9.72 4.15 -2.11
C ASP A 64 -10.35 2.76 -1.91
N GLU A 65 -9.94 1.77 -2.71
CA GLU A 65 -10.42 0.38 -2.58
C GLU A 65 -10.12 -0.25 -1.21
N TYR A 66 -9.02 0.16 -0.57
CA TYR A 66 -8.60 -0.33 0.75
C TYR A 66 -8.89 0.66 1.88
N ASN A 67 -9.63 1.74 1.63
CA ASN A 67 -9.92 2.82 2.57
C ASN A 67 -8.66 3.43 3.23
N LEU A 68 -7.65 3.72 2.41
CA LEU A 68 -6.36 4.26 2.83
C LEU A 68 -6.16 5.70 2.31
N ASP A 69 -5.57 6.55 3.15
CA ASP A 69 -5.04 7.85 2.76
C ASP A 69 -3.67 7.68 2.09
N PHE A 70 -3.57 8.09 0.83
CA PHE A 70 -2.33 8.07 0.05
C PHE A 70 -1.53 9.36 0.22
N GLN A 71 -0.27 9.21 0.60
CA GLN A 71 0.67 10.30 0.76
C GLN A 71 1.95 10.04 -0.01
N GLN A 72 2.38 11.03 -0.79
CA GLN A 72 3.67 11.03 -1.47
C GLN A 72 4.55 12.13 -0.91
N SER A 73 5.79 11.78 -0.57
CA SER A 73 6.79 12.73 -0.07
C SER A 73 8.18 12.40 -0.61
N ARG A 74 9.08 13.38 -0.64
CA ARG A 74 10.49 13.14 -0.98
C ARG A 74 11.19 12.45 0.19
N SER A 75 12.01 11.44 -0.10
CA SER A 75 12.81 10.73 0.91
C SER A 75 14.23 10.53 0.39
N GLY A 76 15.14 11.41 0.82
CA GLY A 76 16.52 11.44 0.32
C GLY A 76 16.57 11.64 -1.20
N ALA A 77 17.24 10.72 -1.90
CA ALA A 77 17.33 10.72 -3.36
C ALA A 77 16.07 10.17 -4.07
N GLY A 78 15.10 9.63 -3.33
CA GLY A 78 13.91 8.99 -3.89
C GLY A 78 12.60 9.60 -3.41
N ILE A 79 11.54 8.82 -3.61
CA ILE A 79 10.17 9.10 -3.26
C ILE A 79 9.72 8.08 -2.22
N LYS A 80 9.05 8.56 -1.19
CA LYS A 80 8.35 7.76 -0.20
C LYS A 80 6.86 7.84 -0.50
N ILE A 81 6.28 6.68 -0.74
CA ILE A 81 4.83 6.48 -0.84
C ILE A 81 4.38 5.86 0.48
N GLN A 82 3.36 6.43 1.10
CA GLN A 82 2.80 5.98 2.36
C GLN A 82 1.27 5.90 2.25
N PHE A 83 0.73 4.83 2.81
CA PHE A 83 -0.69 4.60 2.95
C PHE A 83 -1.01 4.50 4.44
N ASN A 84 -2.07 5.14 4.90
CA ASN A 84 -2.55 5.01 6.29
C ASN A 84 -4.06 4.78 6.26
N LEU A 85 -4.56 3.89 7.11
CA LEU A 85 -6.00 3.66 7.24
C LEU A 85 -6.71 4.97 7.61
N ILE A 86 -7.79 5.26 6.89
CA ILE A 86 -8.66 6.38 7.22
C ILE A 86 -9.50 5.94 8.42
N THR A 87 -9.19 6.51 9.59
CA THR A 87 -10.02 6.37 10.79
C THR A 87 -10.93 7.59 10.87
N GLU A 88 -12.24 7.37 10.74
CA GLU A 88 -13.27 8.40 10.98
C GLU A 88 -13.26 8.90 12.44
#